data_AF-A0A7C2SHT8-F1
#
_entry.id   AF-A0A7C2SHT8-F1
#
_cell.length_a   1.000
_cell.length_b   1.000
_cell.length_c   1.000
_cell.angle_alpha   90.00
_cell.angle_beta   90.00
_cell.angle_gamma   90.00
#
_symmetry.space_group_name_H-M   'P 1'
#
loop_
_entity.id
_entity.type
_entity.pdbx_description
1 polymer ?
#
loop_
_entity_poly.entity_id
_entity_poly.type
_entity_poly.pdbx_seq_one_letter_code
_entity_poly.pdbx_strand_id
1 'polypeptide(L)'
;MKSSYKNFVVVLLSVIFFSSCTKEIVKQQDFPSEINVYFNKDADTSYAFPNNKANFYVNFEDKLIHRINNASSTIDMMAYEINLPRLINSLITRASEGIQIRFIIDAKSYEEEFDDDTTSIERYTLMRLYLEQMSRGKDNIPGTDDDIMLLSDSPILAVADSTLRKKFNLPPLPIGYKRVNLKIGNKEISGHLLVDAELKDPRSCSNCYYSPGYQMHNKFAIIDTQWVFTGSWNFTVTGLYGSVEEMVRGELNGNQNHIIEIRNRDLSHIYLTEFNEMWGGSQFQPNP
;
A
#
# COMPACT_ATOMS: atom_id res chain seq x y z
N MET A 1 -50.48 -56.58 -45.26
CA MET A 1 -49.73 -57.51 -44.40
C MET A 1 -48.69 -56.71 -43.64
N LYS A 2 -48.59 -56.94 -42.32
CA LYS A 2 -47.87 -56.14 -41.32
C LYS A 2 -46.39 -55.88 -41.70
N SER A 3 -45.93 -54.64 -41.56
CA SER A 3 -44.52 -54.36 -41.29
C SER A 3 -44.40 -53.20 -40.30
N SER A 4 -43.60 -53.44 -39.28
CA SER A 4 -43.45 -52.71 -38.02
C SER A 4 -42.61 -51.45 -38.20
N TYR A 5 -43.11 -50.31 -37.73
CA TYR A 5 -42.26 -49.14 -37.46
C TYR A 5 -41.38 -49.45 -36.24
N LYS A 6 -40.05 -49.42 -36.40
CA LYS A 6 -39.10 -49.44 -35.29
C LYS A 6 -38.79 -47.99 -34.91
N ASN A 7 -39.19 -47.60 -33.70
CA ASN A 7 -38.75 -46.36 -33.08
C ASN A 7 -37.26 -46.45 -32.76
N PHE A 8 -36.45 -45.59 -33.36
CA PHE A 8 -35.06 -45.38 -32.94
C PHE A 8 -35.07 -44.36 -31.80
N VAL A 9 -34.81 -44.81 -30.58
CA VAL A 9 -34.53 -43.92 -29.44
C VAL A 9 -33.03 -43.62 -29.47
N VAL A 10 -32.65 -42.39 -29.77
CA VAL A 10 -31.28 -41.90 -29.56
C VAL A 10 -31.14 -41.58 -28.08
N VAL A 11 -30.43 -42.43 -27.34
CA VAL A 11 -30.04 -42.14 -25.96
C VAL A 11 -28.80 -41.24 -26.03
N LEU A 12 -28.99 -39.94 -25.82
CA LEU A 12 -27.88 -39.02 -25.59
C LEU A 12 -27.35 -39.25 -24.17
N LEU A 13 -26.23 -39.94 -24.03
CA LEU A 13 -25.50 -40.05 -22.76
C LEU A 13 -24.85 -38.70 -22.46
N SER A 14 -25.53 -37.87 -21.67
CA SER A 14 -24.95 -36.69 -21.05
C SER A 14 -23.96 -37.15 -19.97
N VAL A 15 -22.67 -37.10 -20.29
CA VAL A 15 -21.60 -37.26 -19.30
C VAL A 15 -21.60 -36.02 -18.40
N ILE A 16 -22.24 -36.14 -17.25
CA ILE A 16 -22.16 -35.13 -16.19
C ILE A 16 -20.78 -35.28 -15.55
N PHE A 17 -19.85 -34.40 -15.91
CA PHE A 17 -18.60 -34.24 -15.16
C PHE A 17 -18.94 -33.64 -13.80
N PHE A 18 -19.05 -34.48 -12.77
CA PHE A 18 -18.93 -34.03 -11.40
C PHE A 18 -17.47 -33.62 -11.18
N SER A 19 -17.16 -32.35 -11.40
CA SER A 19 -15.95 -31.75 -10.85
C SER A 19 -16.14 -31.71 -9.34
N SER A 20 -15.71 -32.77 -8.67
CA SER A 20 -15.50 -32.74 -7.22
C SER A 20 -14.42 -31.70 -6.97
N CYS A 21 -14.82 -30.51 -6.53
CA CYS A 21 -13.90 -29.53 -5.99
C CYS A 21 -13.40 -30.09 -4.65
N THR A 22 -12.41 -30.98 -4.73
CA THR A 22 -11.55 -31.27 -3.58
C THR A 22 -10.83 -29.97 -3.28
N LYS A 23 -11.18 -29.33 -2.15
CA LYS A 23 -10.25 -28.42 -1.48
C LYS A 23 -9.04 -29.28 -1.12
N GLU A 24 -8.09 -29.39 -2.03
CA GLU A 24 -6.73 -29.73 -1.62
C GLU A 24 -6.37 -28.66 -0.60
N ILE A 25 -6.21 -29.09 0.65
CA ILE A 25 -5.49 -28.31 1.64
C ILE A 25 -4.07 -28.26 1.08
N VAL A 26 -3.78 -27.22 0.29
CA VAL A 26 -2.42 -26.88 -0.06
C VAL A 26 -1.75 -26.69 1.30
N LYS A 27 -0.94 -27.68 1.71
CA LYS A 27 -0.04 -27.51 2.84
C LYS A 27 0.83 -26.32 2.47
N GLN A 28 0.53 -25.16 3.07
CA GLN A 28 1.29 -23.95 2.87
C GLN A 28 2.73 -24.26 3.21
N GLN A 29 3.63 -24.11 2.24
CA GLN A 29 5.00 -24.61 2.34
C GLN A 29 5.64 -24.15 3.66
N ASP A 30 6.20 -25.10 4.42
CA ASP A 30 6.95 -24.77 5.63
C ASP A 30 8.22 -24.03 5.23
N PHE A 31 8.48 -22.91 5.90
CA PHE A 31 9.70 -22.13 5.75
C PHE A 31 10.28 -21.81 7.14
N PRO A 32 11.62 -21.73 7.26
CA PRO A 32 12.24 -21.34 8.51
C PRO A 32 11.82 -19.90 8.89
N SER A 33 11.66 -19.66 10.19
CA SER A 33 11.48 -18.31 10.69
C SER A 33 12.81 -17.57 10.74
N GLU A 34 12.81 -16.32 10.30
CA GLU A 34 13.99 -15.46 10.32
C GLU A 34 13.60 -14.02 10.71
N ILE A 35 14.52 -13.35 11.39
CA ILE A 35 14.44 -11.93 11.73
C ILE A 35 15.78 -11.31 11.34
N ASN A 36 15.75 -10.42 10.36
CA ASN A 36 16.92 -9.68 9.90
C ASN A 36 16.76 -8.21 10.27
N VAL A 37 17.76 -7.66 10.98
CA VAL A 37 17.79 -6.24 11.35
C VAL A 37 18.84 -5.54 10.48
N TYR A 38 18.44 -4.41 9.89
CA TYR A 38 19.29 -3.62 9.01
C TYR A 38 19.29 -2.14 9.41
N PHE A 39 20.45 -1.51 9.25
CA PHE A 39 20.69 -0.08 9.47
C PHE A 39 21.17 0.55 8.16
N ASN A 40 20.71 1.75 7.83
CA ASN A 40 21.15 2.47 6.61
C ASN A 40 22.46 3.23 6.84
N LYS A 41 22.83 3.41 8.10
CA LYS A 41 24.05 4.10 8.57
C LYS A 41 24.88 3.14 9.40
N ASP A 42 26.11 3.55 9.70
CA ASP A 42 27.07 2.78 10.48
C ASP A 42 26.53 2.34 11.85
N ALA A 43 27.05 1.21 12.31
CA ALA A 43 26.75 0.67 13.62
C ALA A 43 28.07 0.34 14.34
N ASP A 44 28.16 0.69 15.62
CA ASP A 44 29.27 0.26 16.47
C ASP A 44 29.16 -1.26 16.71
N THR A 45 30.15 -2.01 16.20
CA THR A 45 30.19 -3.47 16.31
C THR A 45 31.18 -3.96 17.37
N SER A 46 31.75 -3.07 18.18
CA SER A 46 32.69 -3.44 19.25
C SER A 46 32.06 -4.32 20.34
N TYR A 47 30.74 -4.25 20.49
CA TYR A 47 29.94 -5.05 21.43
C TYR A 47 29.22 -6.25 20.79
N ALA A 48 29.46 -6.52 19.51
CA ALA A 48 28.80 -7.62 18.82
C ALA A 48 29.27 -9.00 19.33
N PHE A 49 28.34 -9.94 19.48
CA PHE A 49 28.71 -11.34 19.70
C PHE A 49 29.51 -11.89 18.50
N PRO A 50 30.38 -12.90 18.71
CA PRO A 50 31.07 -13.57 17.60
C PRO A 50 30.07 -14.02 16.51
N ASN A 51 30.35 -13.67 15.26
CA ASN A 51 29.52 -13.96 14.07
C ASN A 51 28.11 -13.32 14.06
N ASN A 52 27.84 -12.31 14.90
CA ASN A 52 26.56 -11.59 14.94
C ASN A 52 26.77 -10.07 14.83
N LYS A 53 27.48 -9.64 13.77
CA LYS A 53 27.68 -8.20 13.51
C LYS A 53 26.40 -7.59 12.93
N ALA A 54 26.15 -6.33 13.28
CA ALA A 54 25.05 -5.56 12.71
C ALA A 54 25.19 -5.45 11.19
N ASN A 55 24.06 -5.51 10.47
CA ASN A 55 24.01 -5.24 9.04
C ASN A 55 23.78 -3.73 8.83
N PHE A 56 24.83 -2.99 8.51
CA PHE A 56 24.77 -1.54 8.31
C PHE A 56 25.12 -1.13 6.87
N TYR A 57 24.88 0.14 6.52
CA TYR A 57 24.93 0.66 5.14
C TYR A 57 24.01 -0.09 4.16
N VAL A 58 22.82 -0.46 4.63
CA VAL A 58 21.85 -1.20 3.83
C VAL A 58 20.87 -0.23 3.19
N ASN A 59 20.70 -0.36 1.88
CA ASN A 59 19.64 0.34 1.16
C ASN A 59 18.28 -0.34 1.45
N PHE A 60 17.39 0.36 2.16
CA PHE A 60 16.09 -0.16 2.56
C PHE A 60 15.09 -0.25 1.41
N GLU A 61 15.14 0.69 0.47
CA GLU A 61 14.29 0.67 -0.73
C GLU A 61 14.57 -0.59 -1.55
N ASP A 62 15.84 -0.96 -1.74
CA ASP A 62 16.20 -2.17 -2.47
C ASP A 62 15.70 -3.44 -1.78
N LYS A 63 15.77 -3.49 -0.44
CA LYS A 63 15.25 -4.63 0.35
C LYS A 63 13.74 -4.79 0.19
N LEU A 64 13.00 -3.69 0.34
CA LEU A 64 11.54 -3.71 0.23
C LEU A 64 11.08 -4.02 -1.20
N ILE A 65 11.68 -3.38 -2.22
CA ILE A 65 11.39 -3.66 -3.63
C ILE A 65 11.66 -5.12 -3.97
N HIS A 66 12.75 -5.71 -3.44
CA HIS A 66 13.03 -7.12 -3.65
C HIS A 66 11.89 -8.00 -3.13
N ARG A 67 11.30 -7.72 -1.96
CA ARG A 67 10.15 -8.48 -1.43
C ARG A 67 8.88 -8.24 -2.24
N ILE A 68 8.58 -7.00 -2.60
CA ILE A 68 7.43 -6.64 -3.44
C ILE A 68 7.48 -7.38 -4.79
N ASN A 69 8.64 -7.40 -5.44
CA ASN A 69 8.80 -8.07 -6.73
C ASN A 69 8.66 -9.60 -6.66
N ASN A 70 8.81 -10.20 -5.47
CA ASN A 70 8.64 -11.64 -5.24
C ASN A 70 7.27 -11.99 -4.62
N ALA A 71 6.40 -11.00 -4.38
CA ALA A 71 5.04 -11.24 -3.90
C ALA A 71 4.27 -12.10 -4.90
N SER A 72 3.40 -12.98 -4.43
CA SER A 72 2.64 -13.92 -5.26
C SER A 72 1.13 -13.72 -5.19
N SER A 73 0.65 -12.98 -4.19
CA SER A 73 -0.78 -12.79 -3.95
C SER A 73 -1.15 -11.40 -3.44
N THR A 74 -0.54 -10.97 -2.33
CA THR A 74 -1.05 -9.84 -1.54
C THR A 74 0.08 -9.01 -0.95
N ILE A 75 -0.13 -7.70 -0.90
CA ILE A 75 0.72 -6.74 -0.22
C ILE A 75 -0.17 -5.81 0.60
N ASP A 76 0.03 -5.77 1.92
CA ASP A 76 -0.67 -4.85 2.82
C ASP A 76 0.34 -3.88 3.42
N MET A 77 0.16 -2.58 3.23
CA MET A 77 1.14 -1.57 3.66
C MET A 77 0.52 -0.49 4.53
N MET A 78 1.25 -0.08 5.56
CA MET A 78 1.00 1.16 6.29
C MET A 78 2.22 2.05 6.21
N ALA A 79 2.02 3.33 5.90
CA ALA A 79 3.11 4.31 5.92
C ALA A 79 2.63 5.63 6.49
N TYR A 80 3.48 6.24 7.31
CA TYR A 80 3.30 7.63 7.70
C TYR A 80 3.61 8.60 6.56
N GLU A 81 4.59 8.31 5.70
CA GLU A 81 4.90 9.13 4.52
C GLU A 81 5.56 8.28 3.45
N ILE A 82 5.28 8.58 2.18
CA ILE A 82 5.89 7.94 1.01
C ILE A 82 6.18 8.96 -0.10
N ASN A 83 7.40 8.95 -0.66
CA ASN A 83 7.74 9.72 -1.86
C ASN A 83 8.87 9.10 -2.71
N LEU A 84 9.14 7.80 -2.55
CA LEU A 84 10.18 7.07 -3.27
C LEU A 84 9.68 6.54 -4.62
N PRO A 85 10.14 7.10 -5.76
CA PRO A 85 9.58 6.77 -7.06
C PRO A 85 9.80 5.32 -7.49
N ARG A 86 10.92 4.67 -7.12
CA ARG A 86 11.16 3.27 -7.50
C ARG A 86 10.22 2.34 -6.73
N LEU A 87 9.97 2.63 -5.46
CA LEU A 87 9.00 1.90 -4.65
C LEU A 87 7.58 2.03 -5.20
N ILE A 88 7.14 3.25 -5.53
CA ILE A 88 5.82 3.51 -6.12
C ILE A 88 5.64 2.77 -7.45
N ASN A 89 6.64 2.85 -8.34
CA ASN A 89 6.61 2.16 -9.63
C ASN A 89 6.58 0.63 -9.48
N SER A 90 7.29 0.09 -8.49
CA SER A 90 7.28 -1.34 -8.18
C SER A 90 5.88 -1.78 -7.72
N LEU A 91 5.24 -1.03 -6.83
CA LEU A 91 3.88 -1.32 -6.37
C LEU A 91 2.86 -1.28 -7.52
N ILE A 92 2.84 -0.22 -8.33
CA ILE A 92 1.95 -0.11 -9.51
C ILE A 92 2.20 -1.26 -10.49
N THR A 93 3.47 -1.65 -10.68
CA THR A 93 3.82 -2.78 -11.54
C THR A 93 3.24 -4.08 -11.01
N ARG A 94 3.38 -4.37 -9.71
CA ARG A 94 2.84 -5.59 -9.11
C ARG A 94 1.31 -5.61 -9.12
N ALA A 95 0.66 -4.46 -8.87
CA ALA A 95 -0.80 -4.34 -8.99
C ALA A 95 -1.28 -4.71 -10.40
N SER A 96 -0.63 -4.16 -11.44
CA SER A 96 -0.93 -4.52 -12.84
C SER A 96 -0.65 -5.97 -13.23
N GLU A 97 0.09 -6.70 -12.40
CA GLU A 97 0.38 -8.12 -12.57
C GLU A 97 -0.56 -9.00 -11.72
N GLY A 98 -1.61 -8.41 -11.15
CA GLY A 98 -2.67 -9.08 -10.40
C GLY A 98 -2.41 -9.27 -8.91
N ILE A 99 -1.35 -8.64 -8.36
CA ILE A 99 -1.12 -8.63 -6.92
C ILE A 99 -2.08 -7.64 -6.27
N GLN A 100 -2.87 -8.10 -5.31
CA GLN A 100 -3.77 -7.23 -4.55
C GLN A 100 -2.95 -6.40 -3.57
N ILE A 101 -3.03 -5.07 -3.68
CA ILE A 101 -2.33 -4.15 -2.79
C ILE A 101 -3.33 -3.29 -2.03
N ARG A 102 -3.28 -3.35 -0.69
CA ARG A 102 -4.03 -2.47 0.21
C ARG A 102 -3.05 -1.55 0.92
N PHE A 103 -3.34 -0.25 0.98
CA PHE A 103 -2.41 0.72 1.53
C PHE A 103 -3.12 1.75 2.41
N ILE A 104 -2.72 1.79 3.68
CA ILE A 104 -3.14 2.82 4.63
C ILE A 104 -2.04 3.88 4.76
N ILE A 105 -2.40 5.15 4.65
CA ILE A 105 -1.47 6.29 4.62
C ILE A 105 -1.96 7.40 5.56
N ASP A 106 -1.04 8.06 6.25
CA ASP A 106 -1.37 9.28 7.01
C ASP A 106 -1.74 10.41 6.05
N ALA A 107 -2.85 11.10 6.32
CA ALA A 107 -3.40 12.10 5.43
C ALA A 107 -2.52 13.35 5.29
N LYS A 108 -1.68 13.60 6.30
CA LYS A 108 -0.96 14.85 6.53
C LYS A 108 -1.89 16.06 6.67
N SER A 109 -1.37 17.10 7.30
CA SER A 109 -2.06 18.38 7.27
C SER A 109 -2.04 18.97 5.85
N TYR A 110 -3.17 19.53 5.43
CA TYR A 110 -3.25 20.39 4.24
C TYR A 110 -2.63 21.78 4.47
N GLU A 111 -2.28 22.07 5.71
CA GLU A 111 -1.91 23.39 6.18
C GLU A 111 -0.50 23.42 6.74
N GLU A 112 0.10 24.60 6.63
CA GLU A 112 1.38 25.06 7.21
C GLU A 112 1.37 25.13 8.75
N GLU A 113 0.60 24.28 9.43
CA GLU A 113 0.52 24.38 10.90
C GLU A 113 1.79 23.81 11.54
N PHE A 114 2.68 24.74 11.92
CA PHE A 114 3.88 24.62 12.78
C PHE A 114 5.23 24.25 12.15
N ASP A 115 5.41 24.43 10.84
CA ASP A 115 6.75 24.34 10.24
C ASP A 115 6.89 25.45 9.20
N ASP A 116 7.80 26.40 9.41
CA ASP A 116 8.21 27.45 8.43
C ASP A 116 8.90 26.82 7.18
N ASP A 117 8.76 25.51 7.01
CA ASP A 117 9.42 24.69 6.02
C ASP A 117 8.48 24.42 4.84
N THR A 118 8.59 25.25 3.81
CA THR A 118 7.89 25.07 2.53
C THR A 118 8.16 23.71 1.89
N THR A 119 9.24 23.01 2.28
CA THR A 119 9.54 21.67 1.75
C THR A 119 8.50 20.64 2.19
N SER A 120 7.88 20.77 3.36
CA SER A 120 6.87 19.82 3.83
C SER A 120 5.60 19.87 2.97
N ILE A 121 5.15 21.06 2.53
CA ILE A 121 4.01 21.21 1.62
C ILE A 121 4.30 20.56 0.25
N GLU A 122 5.51 20.77 -0.25
CA GLU A 122 5.95 20.18 -1.51
C GLU A 122 6.00 18.65 -1.41
N ARG A 123 6.54 18.10 -0.32
CA ARG A 123 6.58 16.65 -0.06
C ARG A 123 5.18 16.04 0.03
N TYR A 124 4.23 16.67 0.73
CA TYR A 124 2.87 16.13 0.85
C TYR A 124 2.07 16.30 -0.44
N THR A 125 2.34 17.36 -1.21
CA THR A 125 1.80 17.49 -2.57
C THR A 125 2.32 16.39 -3.49
N LEU A 126 3.62 16.10 -3.42
CA LEU A 126 4.25 14.99 -4.14
C LEU A 126 3.64 13.64 -3.74
N MET A 127 3.46 13.41 -2.43
CA MET A 127 2.82 12.19 -1.92
C MET A 127 1.42 12.01 -2.50
N ARG A 128 0.57 13.05 -2.52
CA ARG A 128 -0.78 12.98 -3.10
C ARG A 128 -0.77 12.67 -4.60
N LEU A 129 0.19 13.21 -5.36
CA LEU A 129 0.35 12.89 -6.78
C LEU A 129 0.71 11.41 -6.97
N TYR A 130 1.59 10.86 -6.13
CA TYR A 130 1.92 9.44 -6.15
C TYR A 130 0.75 8.54 -5.73
N LEU A 131 0.01 8.90 -4.68
CA LEU A 131 -1.21 8.18 -4.29
C LEU A 131 -2.24 8.15 -5.44
N GLU A 132 -2.35 9.23 -6.21
CA GLU A 132 -3.21 9.23 -7.39
C GLU A 132 -2.69 8.31 -8.49
N GLN A 133 -1.38 8.28 -8.75
CA GLN A 133 -0.83 7.29 -9.69
C GLN A 133 -1.09 5.85 -9.23
N MET A 134 -1.00 5.59 -7.92
CA MET A 134 -1.25 4.27 -7.33
C MET A 134 -2.71 3.82 -7.46
N SER A 135 -3.66 4.73 -7.27
CA SER A 135 -5.11 4.46 -7.37
C SER A 135 -5.69 4.55 -8.78
N ARG A 136 -4.83 4.72 -9.79
CA ARG A 136 -5.18 4.69 -11.21
C ARG A 136 -4.43 3.61 -12.01
N GLY A 137 -3.54 2.88 -11.33
CA GLY A 137 -2.70 1.87 -11.97
C GLY A 137 -1.85 2.39 -13.15
N LYS A 138 -1.53 1.48 -14.08
CA LYS A 138 -0.80 1.76 -15.32
C LYS A 138 -1.70 2.35 -16.41
N ASP A 139 -2.99 2.04 -16.39
CA ASP A 139 -3.91 2.51 -17.42
C ASP A 139 -4.39 3.97 -17.19
N ASN A 140 -4.08 4.53 -16.02
CA ASN A 140 -4.40 5.89 -15.60
C ASN A 140 -5.92 6.12 -15.36
N ILE A 141 -6.68 5.06 -15.14
CA ILE A 141 -8.13 5.05 -14.95
C ILE A 141 -8.45 4.47 -13.56
N PRO A 142 -9.09 5.21 -12.65
CA PRO A 142 -9.44 4.67 -11.35
C PRO A 142 -10.65 3.74 -11.45
N GLY A 143 -10.71 2.76 -10.56
CA GLY A 143 -11.72 1.72 -10.49
C GLY A 143 -11.44 0.50 -11.38
N THR A 144 -10.19 0.26 -11.76
CA THR A 144 -9.77 -0.86 -12.62
C THR A 144 -8.99 -1.90 -11.82
N ASP A 145 -8.69 -3.04 -12.46
CA ASP A 145 -8.09 -4.20 -11.79
C ASP A 145 -6.62 -4.00 -11.41
N ASP A 146 -5.93 -2.98 -11.95
CA ASP A 146 -4.52 -2.68 -11.67
C ASP A 146 -4.33 -1.57 -10.62
N ASP A 147 -5.39 -1.18 -9.94
CA ASP A 147 -5.38 -0.18 -8.90
C ASP A 147 -4.89 -0.71 -7.55
N ILE A 148 -4.23 0.19 -6.80
CA ILE A 148 -3.92 -0.01 -5.39
C ILE A 148 -5.05 0.62 -4.57
N MET A 149 -5.64 -0.16 -3.65
CA MET A 149 -6.69 0.35 -2.77
C MET A 149 -6.08 1.17 -1.65
N LEU A 150 -6.63 2.35 -1.42
CA LEU A 150 -6.12 3.32 -0.46
C LEU A 150 -7.14 3.57 0.66
N LEU A 151 -6.63 3.78 1.87
CA LEU A 151 -7.37 4.31 3.02
C LEU A 151 -6.45 5.27 3.80
N SER A 152 -7.03 6.22 4.51
CA SER A 152 -6.25 7.11 5.38
C SER A 152 -6.96 7.40 6.70
N ASP A 153 -6.22 7.97 7.65
CA ASP A 153 -6.73 8.41 8.96
C ASP A 153 -7.61 9.66 8.89
N SER A 154 -7.47 10.44 7.82
CA SER A 154 -8.34 11.57 7.45
C SER A 154 -8.45 11.64 5.92
N PRO A 155 -9.52 12.19 5.32
CA PRO A 155 -9.69 12.20 3.88
C PRO A 155 -8.53 12.90 3.16
N ILE A 156 -8.09 12.34 2.04
CA ILE A 156 -7.09 12.94 1.14
C ILE A 156 -7.78 13.45 -0.12
N LEU A 157 -7.59 14.73 -0.45
CA LEU A 157 -8.11 15.36 -1.67
C LEU A 157 -7.04 15.35 -2.78
N ALA A 158 -7.48 15.08 -4.00
CA ALA A 158 -6.62 15.11 -5.18
C ALA A 158 -6.04 16.52 -5.41
N VAL A 159 -4.80 16.58 -5.91
CA VAL A 159 -4.14 17.85 -6.29
C VAL A 159 -4.90 18.50 -7.44
N ALA A 160 -5.26 19.77 -7.31
CA ALA A 160 -6.04 20.50 -8.32
C ALA A 160 -5.19 21.16 -9.43
N ASP A 161 -3.91 21.39 -9.18
CA ASP A 161 -3.00 22.07 -10.12
C ASP A 161 -2.75 21.21 -11.37
N SER A 162 -3.29 21.63 -12.51
CA SER A 162 -3.19 20.91 -13.79
C SER A 162 -1.76 20.83 -14.35
N THR A 163 -0.89 21.79 -14.00
CA THR A 163 0.51 21.82 -14.43
C THR A 163 1.31 20.77 -13.67
N LEU A 164 1.12 20.67 -12.35
CA LEU A 164 1.74 19.63 -11.53
C LEU A 164 1.25 18.25 -11.94
N ARG A 165 -0.07 18.06 -12.10
CA ARG A 165 -0.65 16.77 -12.53
C ARG A 165 -0.04 16.28 -13.85
N LYS A 166 0.12 17.18 -14.83
CA LYS A 166 0.75 16.87 -16.11
C LYS A 166 2.20 16.37 -15.96
N LYS A 167 2.97 16.92 -15.02
CA LYS A 167 4.36 16.46 -14.75
C LYS A 167 4.42 15.02 -14.25
N PHE A 168 3.34 14.54 -13.63
CA PHE A 168 3.20 13.18 -13.10
C PHE A 168 2.34 12.27 -14.00
N ASN A 169 2.16 12.64 -15.27
CA ASN A 169 1.33 11.89 -16.24
C ASN A 169 -0.11 11.64 -15.79
N LEU A 170 -0.64 12.49 -14.89
CA LEU A 170 -2.04 12.43 -14.45
C LEU A 170 -2.93 13.27 -15.38
N PRO A 171 -4.23 12.95 -15.48
CA PRO A 171 -5.17 13.78 -16.25
C PRO A 171 -5.20 15.22 -15.71
N PRO A 172 -5.39 16.25 -16.55
CA PRO A 172 -5.33 17.66 -16.13
C PRO A 172 -6.31 18.04 -15.01
N LEU A 173 -7.40 17.28 -14.88
CA LEU A 173 -8.36 17.35 -13.79
C LEU A 173 -8.46 15.96 -13.13
N PRO A 174 -8.77 15.86 -11.84
CA PRO A 174 -8.96 14.59 -11.12
C PRO A 174 -10.26 13.88 -11.52
N ILE A 175 -10.44 13.60 -12.81
CA ILE A 175 -11.58 12.89 -13.37
C ILE A 175 -11.57 11.46 -12.84
N GLY A 176 -12.74 10.95 -12.45
CA GLY A 176 -12.91 9.63 -11.82
C GLY A 176 -13.08 9.69 -10.30
N TYR A 177 -12.73 10.81 -9.67
CA TYR A 177 -12.95 11.05 -8.24
C TYR A 177 -14.19 11.91 -8.01
N LYS A 178 -14.96 11.61 -6.96
CA LYS A 178 -16.17 12.37 -6.64
C LYS A 178 -15.78 13.72 -6.01
N ARG A 179 -16.40 14.81 -6.49
CA ARG A 179 -16.31 16.10 -5.79
C ARG A 179 -17.17 16.09 -4.53
N VAL A 180 -16.57 16.46 -3.40
CA VAL A 180 -17.18 16.41 -2.06
C VAL A 180 -17.02 17.74 -1.34
N ASN A 181 -17.88 17.96 -0.33
CA ASN A 181 -17.71 18.99 0.68
C ASN A 181 -17.70 18.29 2.04
N LEU A 182 -16.59 18.41 2.77
CA LEU A 182 -16.31 17.63 3.98
C LEU A 182 -16.00 18.56 5.14
N LYS A 183 -16.38 18.14 6.34
CA LYS A 183 -15.93 18.77 7.57
C LYS A 183 -14.77 17.99 8.17
N ILE A 184 -13.55 18.51 8.02
CA ILE A 184 -12.33 17.91 8.58
C ILE A 184 -11.93 18.73 9.81
N GLY A 185 -12.01 18.11 10.99
CA GLY A 185 -11.88 18.84 12.25
C GLY A 185 -12.95 19.94 12.38
N ASN A 186 -12.51 21.20 12.41
CA ASN A 186 -13.38 22.39 12.48
C ASN A 186 -13.49 23.15 11.15
N LYS A 187 -12.93 22.61 10.06
CA LYS A 187 -12.79 23.29 8.78
C LYS A 187 -13.67 22.61 7.72
N GLU A 188 -14.30 23.42 6.89
CA GLU A 188 -15.04 22.96 5.71
C GLU A 188 -14.10 22.97 4.51
N ILE A 189 -13.94 21.82 3.86
CA ILE A 189 -13.01 21.65 2.74
C ILE A 189 -13.75 21.01 1.57
N SER A 190 -13.55 21.57 0.38
CA SER A 190 -14.14 21.08 -0.87
C SER A 190 -13.06 20.68 -1.86
N GLY A 191 -13.24 19.52 -2.51
CA GLY A 191 -12.29 18.99 -3.50
C GLY A 191 -12.76 17.68 -4.09
N HIS A 192 -11.88 17.02 -4.86
CA HIS A 192 -12.14 15.67 -5.35
C HIS A 192 -11.53 14.68 -4.37
N LEU A 193 -12.36 13.77 -3.83
CA LEU A 193 -11.94 12.78 -2.84
C LEU A 193 -11.06 11.72 -3.50
N LEU A 194 -9.77 11.72 -3.16
CA LEU A 194 -8.79 10.76 -3.66
C LEU A 194 -8.72 9.52 -2.76
N VAL A 195 -8.60 9.72 -1.45
CA VAL A 195 -8.56 8.65 -0.45
C VAL A 195 -9.63 8.93 0.60
N ASP A 196 -10.47 7.92 0.86
CA ASP A 196 -11.48 7.97 1.91
C ASP A 196 -10.86 7.67 3.28
N ALA A 197 -11.60 7.91 4.35
CA ALA A 197 -11.10 7.74 5.72
C ALA A 197 -12.21 7.34 6.68
N GLU A 198 -11.83 6.97 7.92
CA GLU A 198 -12.80 6.64 8.97
C GLU A 198 -13.73 7.83 9.25
N LEU A 199 -15.03 7.59 9.07
CA LEU A 199 -16.07 8.57 9.38
C LEU A 199 -16.21 8.70 10.91
N LYS A 200 -16.23 9.93 11.42
CA LYS A 200 -16.67 10.17 12.80
C LYS A 200 -18.07 9.61 12.98
N ASP A 201 -18.38 9.18 14.22
CA ASP A 201 -19.67 8.58 14.58
C ASP A 201 -20.82 9.24 13.80
N PRO A 202 -21.42 8.54 12.83
CA PRO A 202 -22.35 9.14 11.88
C PRO A 202 -23.65 9.61 12.56
N ARG A 203 -23.87 9.21 13.82
CA ARG A 203 -24.96 9.73 14.66
C ARG A 203 -24.70 11.15 15.14
N SER A 204 -23.44 11.58 15.18
CA SER A 204 -23.02 12.90 15.67
C SER A 204 -22.91 13.95 14.56
N CYS A 205 -22.48 13.55 13.35
CA CYS A 205 -22.59 14.36 12.15
C CYS A 205 -22.35 13.56 10.87
N SER A 206 -22.88 14.06 9.75
CA SER A 206 -22.71 13.48 8.42
C SER A 206 -21.47 14.08 7.72
N ASN A 207 -20.68 13.24 7.04
CA ASN A 207 -19.46 13.64 6.30
C ASN A 207 -18.40 14.38 7.16
N CYS A 208 -18.26 13.95 8.40
CA CYS A 208 -17.31 14.50 9.35
C CYS A 208 -16.12 13.57 9.56
N TYR A 209 -14.93 14.16 9.65
CA TYR A 209 -13.69 13.41 9.83
C TYR A 209 -12.84 14.03 10.94
N TYR A 210 -11.97 13.21 11.52
CA TYR A 210 -10.94 13.69 12.43
C TYR A 210 -9.96 14.60 11.67
N SER A 211 -9.37 15.56 12.39
CA SER A 211 -8.26 16.33 11.83
C SER A 211 -7.04 15.40 11.76
N PRO A 212 -6.13 15.56 10.78
CA PRO A 212 -4.86 14.82 10.73
C PRO A 212 -3.89 15.13 11.91
N GLY A 213 -4.35 15.80 12.96
CA GLY A 213 -3.55 16.11 14.15
C GLY A 213 -3.23 14.90 15.02
N TYR A 214 -3.98 13.80 14.91
CA TYR A 214 -3.61 12.48 15.45
C TYR A 214 -3.18 11.61 14.28
N GLN A 215 -1.88 11.30 14.24
CA GLN A 215 -1.21 10.75 13.06
C GLN A 215 -1.15 9.22 13.08
N MET A 216 -1.50 8.58 11.96
CA MET A 216 -1.14 7.19 11.72
C MET A 216 0.37 7.09 11.48
N HIS A 217 1.13 6.70 12.52
CA HIS A 217 2.60 6.72 12.46
C HIS A 217 3.24 5.35 12.16
N ASN A 218 2.47 4.37 11.68
CA ASN A 218 3.00 3.06 11.31
C ASN A 218 3.89 3.13 10.06
N LYS A 219 4.92 2.27 10.02
CA LYS A 219 5.72 2.00 8.82
C LYS A 219 5.90 0.49 8.74
N PHE A 220 5.01 -0.20 8.05
CA PHE A 220 5.19 -1.62 7.77
C PHE A 220 4.59 -2.07 6.43
N ALA A 221 5.09 -3.19 5.93
CA ALA A 221 4.55 -3.91 4.78
C ALA A 221 4.45 -5.40 5.12
N ILE A 222 3.34 -6.02 4.75
CA ILE A 222 3.11 -7.47 4.85
C ILE A 222 3.06 -8.01 3.43
N ILE A 223 3.88 -9.01 3.12
CA ILE A 223 3.92 -9.64 1.79
C ILE A 223 3.51 -11.10 1.92
N ASP A 224 2.45 -11.48 1.21
CA ASP A 224 1.85 -12.83 1.15
C ASP A 224 1.51 -13.46 2.50
N THR A 225 1.29 -12.64 3.54
CA THR A 225 1.17 -13.10 4.93
C THR A 225 2.33 -14.02 5.36
N GLN A 226 3.53 -13.74 4.84
CA GLN A 226 4.75 -14.52 5.10
C GLN A 226 5.89 -13.62 5.59
N TRP A 227 6.00 -12.43 5.02
CA TRP A 227 6.99 -11.44 5.39
C TRP A 227 6.33 -10.23 6.04
N VAL A 228 6.98 -9.69 7.06
CA VAL A 228 6.74 -8.35 7.59
C VAL A 228 8.02 -7.55 7.42
N PHE A 229 7.89 -6.36 6.86
CA PHE A 229 8.92 -5.35 6.82
C PHE A 229 8.45 -4.20 7.72
N THR A 230 9.21 -3.79 8.72
CA THR A 230 8.82 -2.70 9.63
C THR A 230 10.04 -1.94 10.15
N GLY A 231 9.86 -0.81 10.82
CA GLY A 231 10.97 -0.08 11.46
C GLY A 231 10.67 1.40 11.65
N SER A 232 11.73 2.20 11.72
CA SER A 232 11.61 3.66 11.88
C SER A 232 11.52 4.42 10.56
N TRP A 233 11.89 3.78 9.46
CA TRP A 233 12.05 4.40 8.15
C TRP A 233 10.71 4.77 7.52
N ASN A 234 10.48 6.07 7.32
CA ASN A 234 9.46 6.56 6.37
C ASN A 234 9.92 6.26 4.94
N PHE A 235 9.00 5.92 4.03
CA PHE A 235 9.33 5.55 2.65
C PHE A 235 9.66 6.77 1.78
N THR A 236 10.63 7.56 2.22
CA THR A 236 10.95 8.87 1.69
C THR A 236 12.41 9.02 1.28
N VAL A 237 12.65 9.94 0.35
CA VAL A 237 13.96 10.39 -0.08
C VAL A 237 14.77 10.91 1.11
N THR A 238 14.19 11.78 1.94
CA THR A 238 14.87 12.33 3.13
C THR A 238 15.22 11.26 4.16
N GLY A 239 14.34 10.26 4.33
CA GLY A 239 14.54 9.17 5.29
C GLY A 239 15.69 8.23 4.92
N LEU A 240 15.97 8.02 3.63
CA LEU A 240 17.00 7.08 3.16
C LEU A 240 18.22 7.76 2.55
N TYR A 241 17.99 8.67 1.61
CA TYR A 241 19.01 9.24 0.72
C TYR A 241 19.46 10.64 1.13
N GLY A 242 18.56 11.46 1.71
CA GLY A 242 18.80 12.84 2.10
C GLY A 242 18.22 13.83 1.09
N SER A 243 18.61 13.69 -0.18
CA SER A 243 18.14 14.51 -1.30
C SER A 243 17.89 13.68 -2.57
N VAL A 244 17.26 14.29 -3.58
CA VAL A 244 17.02 13.63 -4.88
C VAL A 244 18.34 13.38 -5.60
N GLU A 245 19.29 14.30 -5.53
CA GLU A 245 20.62 14.18 -6.14
C GLU A 245 21.42 13.03 -5.51
N GLU A 246 21.27 12.81 -4.21
CA GLU A 246 21.89 11.68 -3.50
C GLU A 246 21.20 10.37 -3.83
N MET A 247 19.86 10.36 -3.94
CA MET A 247 19.10 9.19 -4.40
C MET A 247 19.55 8.74 -5.79
N VAL A 248 19.74 9.68 -6.73
CA VAL A 248 20.23 9.37 -8.09
C VAL A 248 21.64 8.76 -8.05
N ARG A 249 22.47 9.15 -7.09
CA ARG A 249 23.82 8.60 -6.88
C ARG A 249 23.82 7.31 -6.03
N GLY A 250 22.68 6.93 -5.44
CA GLY A 250 22.57 5.78 -4.52
C GLY A 250 23.20 6.03 -3.14
N GLU A 251 23.38 7.29 -2.75
CA GLU A 251 24.04 7.67 -1.49
C GLU A 251 23.06 7.66 -0.32
N LEU A 252 23.36 6.91 0.74
CA LEU A 252 22.49 6.77 1.91
C LEU A 252 22.74 7.89 2.93
N ASN A 253 22.62 9.15 2.51
CA ASN A 253 22.93 10.31 3.33
C ASN A 253 21.75 10.82 4.18
N GLY A 254 20.58 10.18 4.08
CA GLY A 254 19.38 10.54 4.82
C GLY A 254 19.44 10.29 6.33
N ASN A 255 18.28 10.38 6.98
CA ASN A 255 18.17 10.17 8.43
C ASN A 255 18.69 8.78 8.84
N GLN A 256 19.23 8.68 10.07
CA GLN A 256 19.58 7.41 10.68
C GLN A 256 18.31 6.62 10.99
N ASN A 257 18.18 5.45 10.37
CA ASN A 257 17.00 4.60 10.47
C ASN A 257 17.40 3.12 10.57
N HIS A 258 16.43 2.31 10.96
CA HIS A 258 16.52 0.86 10.89
C HIS A 258 15.25 0.27 10.29
N ILE A 259 15.40 -0.96 9.80
CA ILE A 259 14.30 -1.83 9.40
C ILE A 259 14.50 -3.21 10.03
N ILE A 260 13.40 -3.91 10.22
CA ILE A 260 13.32 -5.31 10.63
C ILE A 260 12.54 -6.02 9.54
N GLU A 261 13.16 -7.03 8.97
CA GLU A 261 12.53 -7.95 8.03
C GLU A 261 12.31 -9.29 8.74
N ILE A 262 11.04 -9.67 8.87
CA ILE A 262 10.59 -10.84 9.61
C ILE A 262 9.96 -11.79 8.60
N ARG A 263 10.44 -13.02 8.52
CA ARG A 263 9.72 -14.11 7.86
C ARG A 263 9.14 -15.00 8.92
N ASN A 264 7.86 -14.85 9.23
CA ASN A 264 7.17 -15.70 10.19
C ASN A 264 5.68 -15.52 10.00
N ARG A 265 4.97 -16.63 9.73
CA ARG A 265 3.54 -16.59 9.41
C ARG A 265 2.69 -16.04 10.57
N ASP A 266 3.00 -16.44 11.81
CA ASP A 266 2.24 -16.03 12.99
C ASP A 266 2.41 -14.52 13.26
N LEU A 267 3.65 -14.01 13.17
CA LEU A 267 3.92 -12.58 13.28
C LEU A 267 3.28 -11.81 12.13
N SER A 268 3.35 -12.31 10.88
CA SER A 268 2.64 -11.72 9.75
C SER A 268 1.14 -11.62 9.99
N HIS A 269 0.52 -12.64 10.59
CA HIS A 269 -0.90 -12.60 10.94
C HIS A 269 -1.24 -11.59 12.03
N ILE A 270 -0.35 -11.37 13.01
CA ILE A 270 -0.54 -10.34 14.03
C ILE A 270 -0.55 -8.94 13.39
N TYR A 271 0.43 -8.64 12.53
CA TYR A 271 0.46 -7.37 11.78
C TYR A 271 -0.75 -7.23 10.85
N LEU A 272 -1.20 -8.32 10.23
CA LEU A 272 -2.38 -8.31 9.37
C LEU A 272 -3.67 -8.06 10.18
N THR A 273 -3.70 -8.47 11.44
CA THR A 273 -4.83 -8.19 12.33
C THR A 273 -4.91 -6.70 12.61
N GLU A 274 -3.82 -6.06 13.03
CA GLU A 274 -3.72 -4.60 13.19
C GLU A 274 -4.11 -3.88 11.88
N PHE A 275 -3.63 -4.38 10.74
CA PHE A 275 -3.99 -3.81 9.44
C PHE A 275 -5.50 -3.86 9.20
N ASN A 276 -6.11 -5.01 9.43
CA ASN A 276 -7.54 -5.22 9.16
C ASN A 276 -8.44 -4.45 10.13
N GLU A 277 -7.98 -4.13 11.35
CA GLU A 277 -8.70 -3.27 12.28
C GLU A 277 -8.89 -1.87 11.70
N MET A 278 -7.81 -1.27 11.19
CA MET A 278 -7.88 0.04 10.54
C MET A 278 -8.55 -0.02 9.16
N TRP A 279 -8.37 -1.11 8.41
CA TRP A 279 -8.98 -1.29 7.09
C TRP A 279 -10.50 -1.55 7.14
N GLY A 280 -11.03 -1.93 8.31
CA GLY A 280 -12.43 -2.29 8.50
C GLY A 280 -12.79 -3.71 8.02
N GLY A 281 -11.79 -4.59 7.85
CA GLY A 281 -11.99 -5.99 7.50
C GLY A 281 -10.87 -6.59 6.64
N SER A 282 -11.10 -7.81 6.15
CA SER A 282 -10.16 -8.57 5.32
C SER A 282 -10.42 -8.49 3.81
N GLN A 283 -11.39 -7.68 3.40
CA GLN A 283 -11.72 -7.51 1.99
C GLN A 283 -10.68 -6.64 1.29
N PHE A 284 -10.60 -6.78 -0.04
CA PHE A 284 -9.72 -5.94 -0.86
C PHE A 284 -10.11 -4.46 -0.78
N GLN A 285 -11.41 -4.17 -0.81
CA GLN A 285 -11.94 -2.82 -0.62
C GLN A 285 -11.93 -2.42 0.86
N PRO A 286 -11.61 -1.16 1.20
CA PRO A 286 -11.69 -0.69 2.57
C PRO A 286 -13.15 -0.56 3.03
N ASN A 287 -13.36 -0.70 4.33
CA ASN A 287 -14.64 -0.44 4.99
C ASN A 287 -14.43 0.61 6.09
N PRO A 288 -14.30 1.89 5.70
CA PRO A 288 -14.03 2.99 6.62
C PRO A 288 -15.15 3.23 7.66
#